data_AF-A0A928CES8-F1
#
_entry.id   AF-A0A928CES8-F1
#
_cell.length_a   1.000
_cell.length_b   1.000
_cell.length_c   1.000
_cell.angle_alpha   90.00
_cell.angle_beta   90.00
_cell.angle_gamma   90.00
#
_symmetry.space_group_name_H-M   'P 1'
#
loop_
_entity.id
_entity.type
_entity.pdbx_description
1 polymer ?
#
loop_
_entity_poly.entity_id
_entity_poly.type
_entity_poly.pdbx_seq_one_letter_code
_entity_poly.pdbx_strand_id
1 'polypeptide(L)' 'MKFIKPTMWGALKTDAIDFSSEFIWLDDYITNAELSVLKENGCADSVYKIDLERENLLDVLEIIKSR' A
#
# COMPACT_ATOMS: atom_id res chain seq x y z
N MET A 1 -34.65 4.24 -4.44
CA MET A 1 -33.22 4.14 -4.84
C MET A 1 -33.11 3.21 -6.03
N LYS A 2 -32.73 3.72 -7.20
CA LYS A 2 -32.34 2.86 -8.33
C LYS A 2 -31.02 2.19 -7.96
N PHE A 3 -31.08 0.87 -7.85
CA PHE A 3 -30.09 -0.10 -7.37
C PHE A 3 -28.64 0.24 -7.76
N ILE A 4 -27.81 0.62 -6.78
CA ILE A 4 -26.35 0.58 -6.93
C ILE A 4 -25.96 -0.91 -6.89
N LYS A 5 -25.31 -1.40 -7.93
CA LYS A 5 -24.74 -2.76 -7.97
C LYS A 5 -23.24 -2.67 -7.67
N PRO A 6 -22.72 -3.46 -6.71
CA PRO A 6 -21.29 -3.53 -6.50
C PRO A 6 -20.62 -4.08 -7.77
N THR A 7 -19.46 -3.51 -8.11
CA THR A 7 -18.59 -4.01 -9.17
C THR A 7 -17.40 -4.67 -8.51
N MET A 8 -16.97 -5.81 -9.06
CA MET A 8 -15.72 -6.43 -8.64
C MET A 8 -14.58 -5.82 -9.46
N TRP A 9 -13.65 -5.20 -8.76
CA TRP A 9 -12.38 -4.77 -9.34
C TRP A 9 -11.40 -5.92 -9.20
N GLY A 10 -10.90 -6.44 -10.33
CA GLY A 10 -9.93 -7.54 -10.34
C GLY A 10 -8.47 -7.09 -10.25
N ALA A 11 -8.22 -5.79 -10.43
CA ALA A 11 -6.88 -5.20 -10.33
C ALA A 11 -6.57 -4.81 -8.87
N LEU A 12 -5.32 -5.01 -8.47
CA LEU A 12 -4.78 -4.62 -7.18
C LEU A 12 -3.89 -3.39 -7.33
N LYS A 13 -3.70 -2.60 -6.27
CA LYS A 13 -2.73 -1.49 -6.29
C LYS A 13 -1.31 -2.00 -6.59
N THR A 14 -1.00 -3.22 -6.13
CA THR A 14 0.29 -3.89 -6.38
C THR A 14 0.58 -4.14 -7.85
N ASP A 15 -0.43 -4.19 -8.72
CA ASP A 15 -0.23 -4.40 -10.16
C ASP A 15 0.55 -3.25 -10.82
N ALA A 16 0.58 -2.08 -10.16
CA ALA A 16 1.30 -0.89 -10.62
C ALA A 16 2.69 -0.73 -9.99
N ILE A 17 3.11 -1.62 -9.09
CA ILE A 17 4.41 -1.53 -8.42
C ILE A 17 5.50 -2.14 -9.32
N ASP A 18 6.59 -1.41 -9.52
CA ASP A 18 7.82 -1.97 -10.08
C ASP A 18 8.60 -2.71 -9.00
N PHE A 19 8.50 -4.04 -9.00
CA PHE A 19 9.22 -4.91 -8.07
C PHE A 19 10.70 -5.12 -8.44
N SER A 20 11.16 -4.59 -9.58
CA SER A 20 12.57 -4.71 -9.98
C SER A 20 13.50 -3.66 -9.35
N SER A 21 12.91 -2.65 -8.70
CA SER A 21 13.62 -1.54 -8.07
C SER A 21 13.33 -1.49 -6.57
N GLU A 22 14.19 -0.87 -5.77
CA GLU A 22 13.89 -0.58 -4.36
C GLU A 22 12.78 0.49 -4.26
N PHE A 23 11.84 0.29 -3.34
CA PHE A 23 10.74 1.22 -3.12
C PHE A 23 10.29 1.23 -1.65
N ILE A 24 9.56 2.28 -1.29
CA ILE A 24 8.77 2.35 -0.06
C ILE A 24 7.31 2.51 -0.47
N TRP A 25 6.45 1.58 -0.04
CA TRP A 25 5.02 1.68 -0.29
C TRP A 25 4.30 2.24 0.93
N LEU A 26 3.77 3.44 0.77
CA LEU A 26 2.98 4.15 1.75
C LEU A 26 1.48 3.89 1.49
N ASP A 27 0.77 3.32 2.46
CA ASP A 27 -0.68 3.10 2.33
C ASP A 27 -1.33 3.10 3.72
N ASP A 28 -2.51 3.70 3.86
CA ASP A 28 -3.27 3.69 5.11
C ASP A 28 -4.02 2.37 5.32
N TYR A 29 -4.28 1.65 4.23
CA TYR A 29 -5.03 0.40 4.25
C TYR A 29 -4.51 -0.62 3.24
N ILE A 30 -3.79 -1.61 3.78
CA ILE A 30 -3.26 -2.74 3.02
C ILE A 30 -4.20 -3.93 3.18
N THR A 31 -4.72 -4.43 2.05
CA THR A 31 -5.53 -5.64 2.01
C THR A 31 -4.68 -6.90 2.16
N ASN A 32 -5.31 -8.01 2.53
CA ASN A 32 -4.63 -9.32 2.57
C ASN A 32 -4.12 -9.76 1.18
N ALA A 33 -4.84 -9.40 0.11
CA ALA A 33 -4.42 -9.71 -1.25
C ALA A 33 -3.12 -8.99 -1.61
N GLU A 34 -3.02 -7.70 -1.30
CA GLU A 34 -1.81 -6.90 -1.51
C GLU A 34 -0.64 -7.41 -0.67
N LEU A 35 -0.88 -7.75 0.60
CA LEU A 35 0.14 -8.33 1.47
C LEU A 35 0.67 -9.67 0.94
N SER A 36 -0.20 -10.50 0.34
CA SER A 36 0.24 -11.74 -0.31
C SER A 36 1.15 -11.45 -1.51
N VAL A 37 0.77 -10.53 -2.40
CA VAL A 37 1.59 -10.16 -3.56
C VAL A 37 2.97 -9.65 -3.13
N LEU A 38 3.05 -8.82 -2.09
CA LEU A 38 4.33 -8.33 -1.56
C LEU A 38 5.21 -9.45 -0.98
N LYS A 39 4.61 -10.40 -0.26
CA LYS A 39 5.33 -11.57 0.28
C LYS A 39 5.85 -12.46 -0.83
N GLU A 40 5.06 -12.69 -1.87
CA GLU A 40 5.44 -13.47 -3.05
C GLU A 40 6.63 -12.83 -3.79
N ASN A 41 6.71 -11.49 -3.81
CA ASN A 41 7.82 -10.73 -4.37
C ASN A 41 8.95 -10.44 -3.37
N GLY A 42 8.91 -11.00 -2.15
CA GLY A 42 9.97 -10.84 -1.14
C GLY A 42 10.14 -9.43 -0.59
N CYS A 43 9.15 -8.55 -0.73
CA CYS A 43 9.21 -7.13 -0.38
C CYS A 43 8.18 -6.73 0.68
N ALA A 44 7.74 -7.64 1.55
CA ALA A 44 6.77 -7.31 2.61
C ALA A 44 7.24 -6.16 3.53
N ASP A 45 8.55 -6.00 3.72
CA ASP A 45 9.16 -4.95 4.56
C ASP A 45 9.22 -3.57 3.89
N SER A 46 8.96 -3.49 2.57
CA SER A 46 8.90 -2.21 1.84
C SER A 46 7.67 -1.39 2.18
N VAL A 47 6.67 -2.01 2.81
CA VAL A 47 5.43 -1.33 3.19
C VAL A 47 5.58 -0.57 4.50
N TYR A 48 5.06 0.65 4.49
CA TYR A 48 4.82 1.44 5.69
C TYR A 48 3.33 1.79 5.76
N LYS A 49 2.64 1.22 6.76
CA LYS A 49 1.23 1.50 6.98
C LYS A 49 1.07 2.83 7.71
N ILE A 50 0.45 3.82 7.07
CA ILE A 50 0.23 5.14 7.66
C ILE A 50 -1.02 5.14 8.53
N ASP A 51 -0.92 5.67 9.73
CA ASP A 51 -2.07 6.02 10.57
C ASP A 51 -2.46 7.48 10.33
N LEU A 52 -3.45 7.71 9.45
CA LEU A 52 -3.88 9.06 9.05
C LEU A 52 -4.47 9.90 10.20
N GLU A 53 -4.82 9.30 11.34
CA GLU A 53 -5.30 10.04 12.51
C GLU A 53 -4.16 10.54 13.40
N ARG A 54 -2.99 9.90 13.30
CA ARG A 54 -1.84 10.16 14.18
C ARG A 54 -0.66 10.79 13.46
N GLU A 55 -0.55 10.54 12.16
CA GLU A 55 0.58 10.92 11.35
C GLU A 55 0.18 11.95 10.31
N ASN A 56 0.96 13.01 10.22
CA ASN A 56 0.88 13.97 9.14
C ASN A 56 2.04 13.76 8.16
N LEU A 57 2.04 14.56 7.08
CA LEU A 57 3.03 14.42 6.01
C LEU A 57 4.48 14.65 6.48
N LEU A 58 4.72 15.48 7.48
CA LEU A 58 6.06 15.70 8.04
C LEU A 58 6.56 14.47 8.79
N ASP A 59 5.70 13.79 9.53
CA ASP A 59 6.06 12.56 10.24
C ASP A 59 6.49 11.48 9.24
N VAL A 60 5.70 11.30 8.18
CA VAL A 60 5.99 10.37 7.08
C VAL A 60 7.31 10.72 6.37
N LEU A 61 7.60 12.01 6.16
CA LEU A 61 8.87 12.43 5.56
C LEU A 61 10.09 12.07 6.41
N GLU A 62 9.99 12.22 7.73
CA GLU A 62 11.09 11.83 8.64
C GLU A 62 11.33 10.31 8.62
N ILE A 63 10.27 9.52 8.54
CA ILE A 63 10.36 8.05 8.39
C ILE A 63 11.09 7.68 7.10
N ILE A 64 10.71 8.29 5.97
CA ILE A 64 11.33 8.00 4.67
C ILE A 64 12.82 8.36 4.68
N LYS A 65 13.21 9.49 5.30
CA LYS A 65 14.62 9.89 5.41
C LYS A 65 15.46 8.96 6.29
N SER A 66 14.83 8.20 7.17
CA SER A 66 15.50 7.31 8.11
C SER A 66 15.74 5.89 7.58
N ARG A 67 15.16 5.55 6.43
CA ARG A 67 15.37 4.29 5.71
C ARG A 67 16.46 4.46 4.65
#